data_AF-A0A4P5SAY6-F1
#
_entry.id   AF-A0A4P5SAY6-F1
#
_cell.length_a   1.000
_cell.length_b   1.000
_cell.length_c   1.000
_cell.angle_alpha   90.00
_cell.angle_beta   90.00
_cell.angle_gamma   90.00
#
_symmetry.space_group_name_H-M   'P 1'
#
loop_
_entity.id
_entity.type
_entity.pdbx_description
1 polymer ?
#
loop_
_entity_poly.entity_id
_entity_poly.type
_entity_poly.pdbx_seq_one_letter_code
_entity_poly.pdbx_strand_id
1 'polypeptide(L)'
;MKFTRWREAPGADEDALSYAAAMVALPVALGFLGAWVDGLLNTRPLMILIFAGFGVVSAFVSAFYRYESRIASHDANKPWSRKTSRS
;
A
#
# COMPACT_ATOMS: atom_id res chain seq x y z
N MET A 1 -5.49 -35.89 19.11
CA MET A 1 -5.20 -34.44 19.07
C MET A 1 -4.26 -34.16 17.91
N LYS A 2 -4.72 -33.46 16.88
CA LYS A 2 -3.93 -33.14 15.68
C LYS A 2 -3.56 -31.66 15.77
N PHE A 3 -2.37 -31.36 16.27
CA PHE A 3 -1.84 -29.99 16.26
C PHE A 3 -1.64 -29.59 14.80
N THR A 4 -2.46 -28.68 14.32
CA THR A 4 -2.31 -28.07 13.01
C THR A 4 -1.00 -27.29 13.00
N ARG A 5 0.02 -27.88 12.37
CA ARG A 5 1.28 -27.25 12.00
C ARG A 5 0.95 -26.00 11.18
N TRP A 6 1.12 -24.83 11.76
CA TRP A 6 1.17 -23.57 11.01
C TRP A 6 2.33 -23.72 10.02
N ARG A 7 2.00 -23.98 8.75
CA ARG A 7 2.97 -23.85 7.66
C ARG A 7 3.07 -22.36 7.42
N GLU A 8 4.18 -21.76 7.82
CA GLU A 8 4.61 -20.48 7.28
C GLU A 8 4.52 -20.62 5.76
N ALA A 9 3.67 -19.79 5.14
CA ALA A 9 3.56 -19.78 3.70
C ALA A 9 4.91 -19.31 3.15
N PRO A 10 5.65 -20.12 2.36
CA PRO A 10 6.91 -19.69 1.79
C PRO A 10 6.66 -18.43 0.94
N GLY A 11 7.39 -17.34 1.24
CA GLY A 11 7.31 -16.06 0.53
C GLY A 11 6.52 -14.93 1.22
N ALA A 12 5.97 -15.15 2.42
CA ALA A 12 5.26 -14.09 3.15
C ALA A 12 6.14 -12.88 3.49
N ASP A 13 7.43 -13.12 3.75
CA ASP A 13 8.48 -12.14 4.01
C ASP A 13 8.96 -11.44 2.73
N GLU A 14 9.12 -12.18 1.63
CA GLU A 14 9.48 -11.63 0.32
C GLU A 14 8.39 -10.69 -0.22
N ASP A 15 7.11 -11.07 -0.06
CA ASP A 15 5.96 -10.25 -0.42
C ASP A 15 5.88 -8.96 0.42
N ALA A 16 6.22 -9.04 1.71
CA ALA A 16 6.19 -7.90 2.62
C ALA A 16 7.29 -6.88 2.30
N LEU A 17 8.52 -7.35 2.04
CA LEU A 17 9.64 -6.48 1.67
C LEU A 17 9.43 -5.83 0.30
N SER A 18 9.01 -6.62 -0.70
CA SER A 18 8.71 -6.12 -2.04
C SER A 18 7.60 -5.06 -2.01
N TYR A 19 6.60 -5.27 -1.14
CA TYR A 19 5.55 -4.29 -0.92
C TYR A 19 6.03 -3.01 -0.23
N ALA A 20 6.84 -3.14 0.83
CA ALA A 20 7.43 -1.98 1.51
C ALA A 20 8.29 -1.16 0.55
N ALA A 21 9.09 -1.82 -0.29
CA ALA A 21 9.87 -1.17 -1.33
C ALA A 21 8.97 -0.41 -2.33
N ALA A 22 7.87 -1.00 -2.80
CA ALA A 22 6.94 -0.34 -3.71
C ALA A 22 6.25 0.89 -3.09
N MET A 23 5.89 0.82 -1.80
CA MET A 23 5.31 1.94 -1.06
C MET A 23 6.26 3.14 -0.94
N VAL A 24 7.56 2.88 -0.86
CA VAL A 24 8.60 3.93 -0.70
C VAL A 24 9.11 4.42 -2.05
N ALA A 25 9.20 3.54 -3.06
CA ALA A 25 9.77 3.87 -4.36
C ALA A 25 9.08 5.04 -5.06
N LEU A 26 7.74 5.08 -5.01
CA LEU A 26 6.97 6.15 -5.65
C LEU A 26 7.20 7.53 -5.01
N PRO A 27 7.06 7.72 -3.69
CA PRO A 27 7.39 8.99 -3.04
C PRO A 27 8.84 9.41 -3.22
N VAL A 28 9.79 8.47 -3.17
CA VAL A 28 11.20 8.78 -3.42
C VAL A 28 11.42 9.27 -4.85
N ALA A 29 10.84 8.58 -5.84
CA ALA A 29 10.95 8.98 -7.25
C ALA A 29 10.34 10.37 -7.51
N LEU A 30 9.18 10.66 -6.91
CA LEU A 30 8.54 11.98 -7.00
C LEU A 30 9.37 13.06 -6.29
N GLY A 31 9.94 12.76 -5.13
CA GLY A 31 10.87 13.67 -4.44
C GLY A 31 12.09 14.00 -5.29
N PHE A 32 12.72 13.00 -5.92
CA PHE A 32 13.83 13.22 -6.85
C PHE A 32 13.43 14.06 -8.05
N LEU A 33 12.24 13.83 -8.62
CA LEU A 33 11.70 14.64 -9.69
C LEU A 33 11.53 16.11 -9.25
N GLY A 34 10.99 16.35 -8.05
CA GLY A 34 10.85 17.68 -7.49
C GLY A 34 12.20 18.37 -7.24
N ALA A 35 13.20 17.65 -6.73
CA ALA A 35 14.57 18.15 -6.57
C ALA A 35 15.20 18.57 -7.91
N TRP A 36 14.98 17.77 -8.96
CA TRP A 36 15.50 18.07 -10.29
C TRP A 36 14.86 19.33 -10.88
N VAL A 37 13.54 19.47 -10.72
CA VAL A 37 12.80 20.66 -11.16
C VAL A 37 13.21 21.92 -10.37
N ASP A 38 13.36 21.81 -9.04
CA ASP A 38 13.84 22.92 -8.21
C ASP A 38 15.27 23.36 -8.61
N GLY A 39 16.14 22.41 -8.97
CA GLY A 39 17.49 22.69 -9.46
C GLY A 39 17.54 23.37 -10.83
N LEU A 40 16.60 23.06 -11.73
CA LEU A 40 16.47 23.68 -13.05
C LEU A 40 15.93 25.11 -12.98
N LEU A 41 14.99 25.36 -12.06
CA LEU A 41 14.29 26.65 -11.93
C LEU A 41 14.91 27.58 -10.89
N ASN A 42 15.93 27.10 -10.15
CA ASN A 42 16.54 27.77 -9.00
C ASN A 42 15.50 28.26 -7.96
N THR A 43 14.34 27.61 -7.95
CA THR A 43 13.28 27.87 -6.99
C THR A 43 13.71 27.26 -5.66
N ARG A 44 13.49 28.01 -4.58
CA ARG A 44 13.55 27.48 -3.20
C ARG A 44 12.83 26.12 -3.14
N PRO A 45 13.24 25.17 -2.28
CA PRO A 45 12.90 23.74 -2.35
C PRO A 45 11.41 23.46 -2.10
N LEU A 46 10.56 23.92 -3.01
CA LEU A 46 9.10 23.90 -2.91
C LEU A 46 8.54 22.74 -3.72
N MET A 47 9.08 22.48 -4.92
CA MET A 47 8.61 21.36 -5.74
C MET A 47 8.96 20.03 -5.08
N ILE A 48 10.15 19.89 -4.50
CA ILE A 48 10.51 18.69 -3.74
C ILE A 48 9.54 18.44 -2.58
N LEU A 49 9.14 19.48 -1.84
CA LEU A 49 8.20 19.38 -0.72
C LEU A 49 6.80 18.95 -1.20
N ILE A 50 6.31 19.55 -2.29
CA ILE A 50 5.00 19.23 -2.86
C ILE A 50 4.99 17.79 -3.39
N PHE A 51 5.99 17.40 -4.19
CA PHE A 51 6.03 16.06 -4.79
C PHE A 51 6.29 14.97 -3.76
N ALA A 52 7.17 15.21 -2.78
CA ALA A 52 7.38 14.27 -1.68
C ALA A 52 6.10 14.10 -0.85
N GLY A 53 5.43 15.21 -0.51
CA GLY A 53 4.15 15.18 0.20
C GLY A 53 3.08 14.42 -0.57
N PHE A 54 2.94 14.69 -1.87
CA PHE A 54 2.01 13.99 -2.75
C PHE A 54 2.29 12.49 -2.80
N GLY A 55 3.56 12.09 -2.96
CA GLY A 55 3.96 10.68 -2.98
C GLY A 55 3.62 9.95 -1.68
N VAL A 56 3.82 10.59 -0.53
CA VAL A 56 3.44 10.03 0.78
C VAL A 56 1.93 9.82 0.84
N VAL A 57 1.14 10.83 0.46
CA VAL A 57 -0.34 10.72 0.45
C VAL A 57 -0.80 9.59 -0.48
N SER A 58 -0.24 9.48 -1.69
CA SER A 58 -0.58 8.40 -2.62
C SER A 58 -0.26 7.00 -2.06
N ALA A 59 0.86 6.86 -1.34
CA ALA A 59 1.21 5.59 -0.69
C ALA A 59 0.19 5.23 0.41
N PHE A 60 -0.19 6.18 1.25
CA PHE A 60 -1.23 5.99 2.27
C PHE A 60 -2.58 5.61 1.66
N VAL A 61 -3.02 6.33 0.63
CA VAL A 61 -4.29 6.03 -0.07
C VAL A 61 -4.26 4.63 -0.67
N SER A 62 -3.15 4.24 -1.30
CA SER A 62 -2.99 2.90 -1.88
C SER A 62 -3.02 1.80 -0.82
N ALA A 63 -2.42 2.04 0.35
CA ALA A 63 -2.49 1.12 1.48
C ALA A 63 -3.93 0.97 2.00
N PHE A 64 -4.66 2.08 2.10
CA PHE A 64 -6.05 2.09 2.56
C PHE A 64 -6.98 1.29 1.63
N TYR A 65 -6.96 1.56 0.32
CA TYR A 65 -7.80 0.81 -0.64
C TYR A 65 -7.46 -0.68 -0.67
N ARG A 66 -6.19 -1.04 -0.46
CA ARG A 66 -5.78 -2.43 -0.39
C ARG A 66 -6.23 -3.12 0.89
N TYR A 67 -6.32 -2.39 2.01
CA TYR A 67 -6.94 -2.90 3.22
C TYR A 67 -8.43 -3.16 3.01
N GLU A 68 -9.14 -2.22 2.39
CA GLU A 68 -10.56 -2.37 2.07
C GLU A 68 -10.81 -3.59 1.16
N SER A 69 -10.00 -3.78 0.12
CA SER A 69 -10.14 -4.93 -0.77
C SER A 69 -9.85 -6.27 -0.06
N ARG A 70 -8.88 -6.32 0.86
CA ARG A 70 -8.62 -7.50 1.70
C ARG A 70 -9.80 -7.79 2.65
N ILE A 71 -10.38 -6.76 3.26
CA ILE A 71 -11.55 -6.89 4.13
C ILE A 71 -12.75 -7.40 3.32
N ALA A 72 -13.02 -6.85 2.15
CA ALA A 72 -14.10 -7.30 1.27
C ALA A 72 -13.93 -8.79 0.87
N SER A 73 -12.69 -9.21 0.60
CA SER A 73 -12.34 -10.61 0.31
C SER A 73 -12.57 -11.54 1.50
N HIS A 74 -12.26 -11.06 2.70
CA HIS A 74 -12.45 -11.80 3.95
C HIS A 74 -13.93 -11.87 4.36
N ASP A 75 -14.71 -10.83 4.06
CA ASP A 75 -16.15 -10.78 4.31
C ASP A 75 -16.96 -11.65 3.36
N ALA A 76 -16.53 -11.76 2.10
CA ALA A 76 -17.14 -12.65 1.11
C ALA A 76 -17.12 -14.14 1.55
N ASN A 77 -16.15 -14.55 2.36
CA ASN A 77 -15.99 -15.93 2.81
C ASN A 77 -16.60 -16.21 4.20
N LYS A 78 -17.25 -15.23 4.84
CA LYS A 78 -17.87 -15.41 6.15
C LYS A 78 -19.20 -16.17 6.02
N PRO A 79 -19.42 -17.25 6.79
CA PRO A 79 -20.65 -18.04 6.68
C PRO A 79 -21.94 -17.27 7.00
N TRP A 80 -21.84 -16.15 7.73
CA TRP A 80 -22.97 -15.27 8.08
C TRP A 80 -23.22 -14.11 7.10
N SER A 81 -22.35 -13.89 6.10
CA SER A 81 -22.63 -12.91 5.03
C SER A 81 -23.65 -13.42 4.01
N ARG A 82 -23.97 -14.73 4.05
CA ARG A 82 -25.16 -15.31 3.42
C ARG A 82 -26.42 -14.85 4.15
N LYS A 83 -26.85 -13.60 3.96
CA LYS A 83 -28.28 -13.27 4.11
C LYS A 83 -29.01 -14.13 3.07
N THR A 84 -29.63 -15.25 3.45
CA THR A 84 -30.98 -15.29 4.01
C THR A 84 -31.92 -14.37 3.23
N SER A 85 -31.99 -14.60 1.92
CA SER A 85 -33.21 -14.37 1.15
C SER A 85 -34.12 -15.55 1.46
N ARG A 86 -34.96 -15.41 2.49
CA ARG A 86 -36.10 -16.29 2.70
C ARG A 86 -37.33 -15.38 2.83
N SER A 87 -38.07 -15.33 1.73
CA SER A 87 -39.48 -14.94 1.55
C SER A 87 -39.95 -13.67 2.24
#